data_AF-A0A7W0QA77-F1
#
_entry.id   AF-A0A7W0QA77-F1
#
_cell.length_a   1.000
_cell.length_b   1.000
_cell.length_c   1.000
_cell.angle_alpha   90.00
_cell.angle_beta   90.00
_cell.angle_gamma   90.00
#
_symmetry.space_group_name_H-M   'P 1'
#
loop_
_entity.id
_entity.type
_entity.pdbx_description
1 polymer ?
#
loop_
_entity_poly.entity_id
_entity_poly.type
_entity_poly.pdbx_seq_one_letter_code
_entity_poly.pdbx_strand_id
1 'polypeptide(L)'
;MAGTMNGADELPPDDEIIATLSDYLDGALPAERAQDVKAKLASDPEWKRVHDELRETRDALSGLQKARAPETFERDVTSTIHKRSAGRFFARRTFGDRIPVGVILIVALIALAIIGYVLWSSPTGSLKRAPDKPAQGSQEQVVPKP
;
A
#
# COMPACT_ATOMS: atom_id res chain seq x y z
N MET A 1 5.03 25.30 -56.56
CA MET A 1 5.97 25.55 -55.43
C MET A 1 6.07 24.25 -54.66
N ALA A 2 7.19 23.55 -54.84
CA ALA A 2 7.43 22.25 -54.25
C ALA A 2 7.82 22.42 -52.78
N GLY A 3 6.94 21.98 -51.86
CA GLY A 3 7.28 21.85 -50.44
C GLY A 3 8.15 20.63 -50.28
N THR A 4 9.43 20.85 -49.98
CA THR A 4 10.40 19.81 -49.61
C THR A 4 9.95 19.13 -48.32
N MET A 5 9.27 17.99 -48.43
CA MET A 5 9.17 16.99 -47.36
C MET A 5 10.54 16.34 -47.22
N ASN A 6 11.44 17.02 -46.52
CA ASN A 6 12.72 16.46 -46.09
C ASN A 6 12.50 15.72 -44.76
N GLY A 7 11.61 14.73 -44.78
CA GLY A 7 11.46 13.76 -43.70
C GLY A 7 12.52 12.70 -43.90
N ALA A 8 13.77 13.05 -43.55
CA ALA A 8 14.84 12.07 -43.49
C ALA A 8 14.46 10.99 -42.48
N ASP A 9 14.85 9.75 -42.78
CA ASP A 9 14.76 8.55 -41.94
C ASP A 9 15.46 8.72 -40.57
N GLU A 10 15.01 9.65 -39.73
CA GLU A 10 15.38 9.68 -38.32
C GLU A 10 14.60 8.56 -37.65
N LEU A 11 15.30 7.47 -37.34
CA LEU A 11 14.78 6.45 -36.44
C LEU A 11 14.24 7.16 -35.19
N PRO A 12 13.05 6.77 -34.70
CA PRO A 12 12.49 7.38 -33.51
C PRO A 12 13.52 7.27 -32.38
N PRO A 13 13.72 8.34 -31.58
CA PRO A 13 14.64 8.29 -30.46
C PRO A 13 14.28 7.11 -29.56
N ASP A 14 15.31 6.47 -29.01
CA ASP A 14 15.14 5.32 -28.13
C ASP A 14 14.21 5.67 -26.96
N ASP A 15 13.14 4.87 -26.80
CA ASP A 15 12.14 5.03 -25.74
C ASP A 15 12.79 5.06 -24.34
N GLU A 16 13.92 4.36 -24.16
CA GLU A 16 14.66 4.36 -22.89
C GLU A 16 15.33 5.72 -22.61
N ILE A 17 15.85 6.39 -23.65
CA ILE A 17 16.44 7.73 -23.54
C ILE A 17 15.35 8.73 -23.15
N ILE A 18 14.18 8.66 -23.80
CA ILE A 18 13.04 9.54 -23.52
C ILE A 18 12.58 9.37 -22.07
N ALA A 19 12.36 8.13 -21.63
CA ALA A 19 11.92 7.83 -20.27
C ALA A 19 12.91 8.38 -19.23
N THR A 20 14.21 8.13 -19.44
CA THR A 20 15.27 8.59 -18.52
C THR A 20 15.36 10.12 -18.47
N LEU A 21 15.25 10.80 -19.62
CA LEU A 21 15.28 12.26 -19.68
C LEU A 21 14.02 12.89 -19.06
N SER A 22 12.85 12.25 -19.18
CA SER A 22 11.63 12.69 -18.50
C SER A 22 11.81 12.65 -16.97
N ASP A 23 12.27 11.52 -16.44
CA ASP A 23 12.55 11.38 -15.00
C ASP A 23 13.59 12.39 -14.51
N TYR A 24 14.60 12.70 -15.34
CA TYR A 24 15.59 13.74 -15.07
C TYR A 24 14.97 15.14 -15.01
N LEU A 25 14.12 15.50 -15.98
CA LEU A 25 13.46 16.81 -16.05
C LEU A 25 12.43 17.05 -14.94
N ASP A 26 11.80 15.97 -14.47
CA ASP A 26 10.87 15.98 -13.34
C ASP A 26 11.59 15.94 -11.97
N GLY A 27 12.90 15.71 -11.96
CA GLY A 27 13.72 15.61 -10.74
C GLY A 27 13.44 14.33 -9.93
N ALA A 28 12.90 13.29 -10.58
CA ALA A 28 12.59 12.01 -9.96
C ALA A 28 13.82 11.09 -9.84
N LEU A 29 14.90 11.38 -10.59
CA LEU A 29 16.14 10.60 -10.53
C LEU A 29 16.96 10.85 -9.26
N PRO A 30 17.61 9.80 -8.70
CA PRO A 30 18.58 9.96 -7.63
C PRO A 30 19.82 10.73 -8.11
N ALA A 31 20.50 11.41 -7.18
CA ALA A 31 21.59 12.34 -7.49
C ALA A 31 22.74 11.72 -8.31
N GLU A 32 23.07 10.46 -8.08
CA GLU A 32 24.11 9.73 -8.84
C GLU A 32 23.71 9.57 -10.31
N ARG A 33 22.51 9.06 -10.57
CA ARG A 33 21.97 8.89 -11.94
C ARG A 33 21.80 10.22 -12.66
N ALA A 34 21.41 11.27 -11.94
CA ALA A 34 21.30 12.61 -12.53
C ALA A 34 22.66 13.15 -13.01
N GLN A 35 23.76 12.83 -12.31
CA GLN A 35 25.11 13.18 -12.77
C GLN A 35 25.51 12.40 -14.01
N ASP A 36 25.18 11.10 -14.08
CA ASP A 36 25.43 10.28 -15.27
C ASP A 36 24.70 10.83 -16.50
N VAL A 37 23.41 11.18 -16.34
CA VAL A 37 22.61 11.81 -17.41
C VAL A 37 23.24 13.13 -17.83
N LYS A 38 23.65 13.97 -16.88
CA LYS A 38 24.32 15.24 -17.19
C LYS A 38 25.64 15.05 -17.95
N ALA A 39 26.42 14.02 -17.60
CA ALA A 39 27.62 13.66 -18.35
C ALA A 39 27.28 13.23 -19.78
N LYS A 40 26.23 12.38 -19.95
CA LYS A 40 25.74 11.96 -21.26
C LYS A 40 25.27 13.14 -22.12
N LEU A 41 24.51 14.09 -21.57
CA LEU A 41 24.10 15.30 -22.29
C LEU A 41 25.28 16.14 -22.80
N ALA A 42 26.43 16.09 -22.11
CA ALA A 42 27.63 16.82 -22.52
C ALA A 42 28.41 16.08 -23.61
N SER A 43 28.39 14.75 -23.61
CA SER A 43 29.18 13.93 -24.52
C SER A 43 28.43 13.45 -25.77
N ASP A 44 27.11 13.29 -25.68
CA ASP A 44 26.29 12.63 -26.69
C ASP A 44 25.32 13.61 -27.38
N PRO A 45 25.50 13.88 -28.69
CA PRO A 45 24.62 14.75 -29.47
C PRO A 45 23.16 14.27 -29.53
N GLU A 46 22.91 12.96 -29.52
CA GLU A 46 21.55 12.40 -29.59
C GLU A 46 20.78 12.72 -28.31
N TRP A 47 21.41 12.49 -27.15
CA TRP A 47 20.84 12.82 -25.84
C TRP A 47 20.52 14.31 -25.72
N LYS A 48 21.38 15.17 -26.27
CA LYS A 48 21.15 16.61 -26.29
C LYS A 48 19.96 16.99 -27.18
N ARG A 49 19.87 16.42 -28.39
CA ARG A 49 18.75 16.66 -29.32
C ARG A 49 17.42 16.30 -28.67
N VAL A 50 17.31 15.09 -28.11
CA VAL A 50 16.08 14.60 -27.47
C VAL A 50 15.72 15.42 -26.22
N HIS A 51 16.73 15.81 -25.42
CA HIS A 51 16.51 16.69 -24.27
C HIS A 51 15.95 18.06 -24.68
N ASP A 52 16.51 18.67 -25.73
CA ASP A 52 16.07 19.99 -26.19
C ASP A 52 14.65 19.93 -26.76
N GLU A 53 14.29 18.86 -27.48
CA GLU A 53 12.93 18.60 -27.98
C GLU A 53 11.90 18.40 -26.85
N LEU A 54 12.25 17.60 -25.83
CA LEU A 54 11.42 17.39 -24.64
C LEU A 54 11.21 18.70 -23.88
N ARG A 55 12.28 19.48 -23.72
CA ARG A 55 12.23 20.77 -23.04
C ARG A 55 11.36 21.77 -23.80
N GLU A 56 11.52 21.87 -25.12
CA GLU A 56 10.69 22.73 -25.97
C GLU A 56 9.21 22.37 -25.84
N THR A 57 8.88 21.08 -25.90
CA THR A 57 7.52 20.59 -25.71
C THR A 57 6.97 20.97 -24.34
N ARG A 58 7.75 20.79 -23.27
CA ARG A 58 7.36 21.17 -21.91
C ARG A 58 7.14 22.67 -21.78
N ASP A 59 8.03 23.47 -22.34
CA ASP A 59 7.96 24.93 -22.29
C ASP A 59 6.71 25.42 -23.05
N ALA A 60 6.41 24.83 -24.22
CA ALA A 60 5.17 25.09 -24.96
C ALA A 60 3.91 24.76 -24.15
N LEU A 61 3.90 23.60 -23.45
CA LEU A 61 2.79 23.21 -22.59
C LEU A 61 2.68 24.09 -21.33
N SER A 62 3.79 24.59 -20.80
CA SER A 62 3.82 25.42 -19.60
C SER A 62 3.11 26.76 -19.80
N GLY A 63 3.05 27.24 -21.04
CA GLY A 63 2.36 28.46 -21.45
C GLY A 63 0.84 28.32 -21.59
N LEU A 64 0.29 27.10 -21.53
CA LEU A 64 -1.15 26.90 -21.59
C LEU A 64 -1.81 27.55 -20.37
N GLN A 65 -2.86 28.34 -20.64
CA GLN A 65 -3.62 29.00 -19.61
C GLN A 65 -4.18 27.95 -18.64
N LYS A 66 -3.75 28.03 -17.38
CA LYS A 66 -4.32 27.19 -16.31
C LYS A 66 -5.82 27.49 -16.23
N ALA A 67 -6.64 26.55 -16.69
CA ALA A 67 -8.08 26.65 -16.56
C ALA A 67 -8.43 26.72 -15.07
N ARG A 68 -9.17 27.75 -14.66
CA ARG A 68 -9.66 27.85 -13.29
C ARG A 68 -10.69 26.75 -13.08
N ALA A 69 -10.55 25.99 -12.00
CA ALA A 69 -11.59 25.03 -11.62
C ALA A 69 -12.92 25.79 -11.40
N PRO A 70 -14.05 25.25 -11.89
CA PRO A 70 -15.37 25.79 -11.57
C PRO A 70 -15.60 25.83 -10.06
N GLU A 71 -16.37 26.80 -9.57
CA GLU A 71 -16.66 26.93 -8.12
C GLU A 71 -17.35 25.69 -7.53
N THR A 72 -18.02 24.90 -8.36
CA THR A 72 -18.70 23.66 -7.94
C THR A 72 -17.79 22.43 -7.91
N PHE A 73 -16.55 22.53 -8.39
CA PHE A 73 -15.65 21.39 -8.59
C PHE A 73 -15.49 20.54 -7.33
N GLU A 74 -15.27 21.16 -6.17
CA GLU A 74 -15.11 20.44 -4.90
C GLU A 74 -16.35 19.65 -4.50
N ARG A 75 -17.54 20.25 -4.68
CA ARG A 75 -18.82 19.60 -4.38
C ARG A 75 -19.08 18.43 -5.34
N ASP A 76 -18.74 18.60 -6.60
CA ASP A 76 -18.99 17.60 -7.64
C ASP A 76 -18.03 16.41 -7.51
N VAL A 77 -16.76 16.63 -7.17
CA VAL A 77 -15.79 15.57 -6.82
C VAL A 77 -16.23 14.83 -5.57
N THR A 78 -16.61 15.55 -4.51
CA THR A 78 -17.02 14.95 -3.24
C THR A 78 -18.27 14.08 -3.42
N SER A 79 -19.29 14.57 -4.13
CA SER A 79 -20.51 13.81 -4.39
C SER A 79 -20.24 12.58 -5.28
N THR A 80 -19.34 12.70 -6.25
CA THR A 80 -18.93 11.57 -7.11
C THR A 80 -18.17 10.51 -6.33
N ILE A 81 -17.24 10.90 -5.46
CA ILE A 81 -16.52 9.96 -4.59
C ILE A 81 -17.50 9.28 -3.64
N HIS A 82 -18.44 10.00 -3.03
CA HIS A 82 -19.47 9.39 -2.17
C HIS A 82 -20.35 8.40 -2.94
N LYS A 83 -20.78 8.75 -4.15
CA LYS A 83 -21.59 7.89 -5.02
C LYS A 83 -20.84 6.63 -5.47
N ARG A 84 -19.56 6.75 -5.83
CA ARG A 84 -18.74 5.64 -6.34
C ARG A 84 -18.15 4.76 -5.23
N SER A 85 -17.83 5.34 -4.08
CA SER A 85 -17.25 4.61 -2.95
C SER A 85 -18.28 3.86 -2.11
N ALA A 86 -19.59 4.11 -2.29
CA ALA A 86 -20.71 3.37 -1.69
C ALA A 86 -20.46 2.96 -0.22
N GLY A 87 -19.83 3.84 0.56
CA GLY A 87 -19.47 3.56 1.95
C GLY A 87 -18.36 2.53 2.18
N ARG A 88 -17.78 1.80 1.22
CA ARG A 88 -16.79 0.74 1.54
C ARG A 88 -15.47 1.28 2.12
N PHE A 89 -15.07 2.49 1.75
CA PHE A 89 -13.86 3.15 2.27
C PHE A 89 -14.08 3.94 3.57
N PHE A 90 -15.28 4.49 3.79
CA PHE A 90 -15.59 5.28 4.99
C PHE A 90 -16.44 4.54 6.04
N ALA A 91 -17.11 3.43 5.70
CA ALA A 91 -17.94 2.67 6.63
C ALA A 91 -17.12 1.94 7.71
N ARG A 92 -15.82 1.68 7.49
CA ARG A 92 -14.98 1.10 8.55
C ARG A 92 -14.85 2.02 9.78
N ARG A 93 -15.13 3.32 9.65
CA ARG A 93 -15.05 4.25 10.79
C ARG A 93 -16.41 4.55 11.45
N THR A 94 -17.53 4.31 10.76
CA THR A 94 -18.88 4.64 11.28
C THR A 94 -19.66 3.44 11.84
N PHE A 95 -19.21 2.20 11.66
CA PHE A 95 -19.84 1.05 12.32
C PHE A 95 -19.56 0.94 13.85
N GLY A 96 -18.61 1.71 14.39
CA GLY A 96 -18.31 1.76 15.83
C GLY A 96 -19.12 2.78 16.64
N ASP A 97 -19.84 3.70 15.97
CA ASP A 97 -20.35 4.92 16.63
C ASP A 97 -21.83 4.84 17.03
N ARG A 98 -22.52 3.73 16.71
CA ARG A 98 -23.96 3.56 17.00
C ARG A 98 -24.28 2.50 18.05
N ILE A 99 -23.29 1.79 18.56
CA ILE A 99 -23.52 0.85 19.66
C ILE A 99 -23.11 1.57 20.94
N PRO A 100 -24.06 2.13 21.72
CA PRO A 100 -23.71 2.75 22.99
C PRO A 100 -22.99 1.72 23.84
N VAL A 101 -21.90 2.12 24.50
CA VAL A 101 -21.03 1.24 25.31
C VAL A 101 -21.84 0.37 26.27
N GLY A 102 -22.98 0.87 26.76
CA GLY A 102 -23.93 0.13 27.59
C GLY A 102 -24.45 -1.16 26.96
N VAL A 103 -24.75 -1.19 25.66
CA VAL A 103 -25.24 -2.41 24.97
C VAL A 103 -24.15 -3.48 24.90
N ILE A 104 -22.90 -3.09 24.66
CA ILE A 104 -21.76 -4.02 24.67
C ILE A 104 -21.59 -4.62 26.07
N LEU A 105 -21.73 -3.79 27.10
CA LEU A 105 -21.60 -4.19 28.50
C LEU A 105 -22.71 -5.17 28.92
N ILE A 106 -23.95 -4.91 28.47
CA ILE A 106 -25.09 -5.83 28.69
C ILE A 106 -24.85 -7.17 28.00
N VAL A 107 -24.42 -7.16 26.73
CA VAL A 107 -24.13 -8.41 26.00
C VAL A 107 -23.00 -9.19 26.66
N ALA A 108 -21.95 -8.51 27.11
CA ALA A 108 -20.84 -9.14 27.84
C ALA A 108 -21.30 -9.77 29.15
N LEU A 109 -22.15 -9.09 29.93
CA LEU A 109 -22.72 -9.63 31.16
C LEU A 109 -23.60 -10.86 30.91
N ILE A 110 -24.44 -10.84 29.87
CA ILE A 110 -25.26 -11.98 29.48
C ILE A 110 -24.38 -13.17 29.09
N ALA A 111 -23.36 -12.94 28.26
CA ALA A 111 -22.43 -13.99 27.87
C ALA A 111 -21.71 -14.61 29.08
N LEU A 112 -21.26 -13.78 30.02
CA LEU A 112 -20.57 -14.22 31.23
C LEU A 112 -21.51 -15.00 32.17
N ALA A 113 -22.77 -14.57 32.29
CA ALA A 113 -23.79 -15.29 33.03
C ALA A 113 -24.09 -16.67 32.43
N ILE A 114 -24.17 -16.77 31.09
CA ILE A 114 -24.36 -18.05 30.39
C ILE A 114 -23.16 -18.98 30.62
N ILE A 115 -21.94 -18.48 30.47
CA ILE A 115 -20.71 -19.28 30.72
C ILE A 115 -20.67 -19.75 32.18
N GLY A 116 -20.94 -18.85 33.13
CA GLY A 116 -21.00 -19.20 34.56
C GLY A 116 -22.06 -20.25 34.85
N TYR A 117 -23.24 -20.13 34.25
CA TYR A 117 -24.31 -21.11 34.38
C TYR A 117 -23.91 -22.46 33.80
N VAL A 118 -23.29 -22.51 32.62
CA VAL A 118 -22.80 -23.75 32.01
C VAL A 118 -21.74 -24.40 32.88
N LEU A 119 -20.79 -23.63 33.42
CA LEU A 119 -19.76 -24.16 34.32
C LEU A 119 -20.34 -24.68 35.63
N TRP A 120 -21.36 -24.01 36.17
CA TRP A 120 -22.02 -24.43 37.41
C TRP A 120 -22.95 -25.62 37.24
N SER A 121 -23.65 -25.71 36.10
CA SER A 121 -24.58 -26.79 35.78
C SER A 121 -23.92 -28.01 35.14
N SER A 122 -22.67 -27.89 34.70
CA SER A 122 -21.93 -29.02 34.11
C SER A 122 -21.42 -29.97 35.21
N PRO A 123 -21.83 -31.25 35.21
CA PRO A 123 -21.38 -32.27 36.18
C PRO A 123 -19.92 -32.69 36.01
N THR A 124 -19.18 -32.11 35.07
CA THR A 124 -17.74 -32.31 34.85
C THR A 124 -16.90 -31.41 35.76
N GLY A 125 -17.08 -31.58 37.07
CA GLY A 125 -16.14 -31.15 38.12
C GLY A 125 -14.86 -31.99 38.13
N SER A 126 -14.16 -32.07 36.99
CA SER A 126 -12.95 -32.89 36.80
C SER A 126 -11.67 -32.05 36.85
N LEU A 127 -11.46 -31.33 37.95
CA LEU A 127 -10.14 -30.82 38.35
C LEU A 127 -9.94 -30.98 39.87
N LYS A 128 -10.53 -32.02 40.49
CA LYS A 128 -9.99 -32.54 41.75
C LYS A 128 -8.70 -33.29 41.43
N ARG A 129 -7.58 -32.58 41.56
CA ARG A 129 -6.21 -33.11 41.61
C ARG A 129 -6.19 -34.31 42.57
N ALA A 130 -6.02 -35.52 42.02
CA ALA A 130 -5.79 -36.71 42.83
C ALA A 130 -4.45 -36.52 43.57
N PRO A 131 -4.36 -36.78 44.88
CA PRO A 131 -3.10 -36.73 45.60
C PRO A 131 -2.13 -37.79 45.05
N ASP A 132 -0.88 -37.37 44.86
CA ASP A 132 0.21 -38.14 44.28
C ASP A 132 0.38 -39.50 44.99
N LYS A 133 0.35 -40.57 44.20
CA LYS A 133 0.72 -41.92 44.64
C LYS A 133 2.25 -42.02 44.48
N PRO A 134 3.03 -42.22 45.56
CA PRO A 134 4.48 -42.26 45.45
C PRO A 134 4.94 -43.49 44.64
N ALA A 135 5.97 -43.24 43.83
CA ALA A 135 6.54 -44.12 42.82
C ALA A 135 6.95 -45.50 43.36
N GLN A 136 6.38 -46.56 42.79
CA GLN A 136 7.02 -47.88 42.78
C GLN A 136 8.08 -47.86 41.68
N GLY A 137 9.33 -47.62 42.08
CA GLY A 137 10.51 -47.70 41.23
C GLY A 137 10.72 -49.14 40.74
N SER A 138 10.95 -49.23 39.44
CA SER A 138 11.34 -50.44 38.73
C SER A 138 12.68 -50.99 39.20
N GLN A 139 12.80 -52.28 39.01
CA GLN A 139 13.95 -53.16 39.25
C GLN A 139 15.25 -52.65 38.63
N GLU A 140 16.34 -52.69 39.40
CA GLU A 140 17.70 -52.67 38.88
C GLU A 140 18.36 -54.02 39.18
N GLN A 141 18.31 -54.89 38.17
CA GLN A 141 18.96 -56.18 38.13
C GLN A 141 20.38 -55.96 37.59
N VAL A 142 21.40 -55.99 38.44
CA VAL A 142 22.81 -55.93 38.04
C VAL A 142 23.55 -57.19 38.51
N VAL A 143 24.03 -57.94 37.52
CA VAL A 143 24.85 -59.15 37.62
C VAL A 143 26.30 -58.79 38.00
N PRO A 144 26.93 -59.46 38.98
CA PRO A 144 28.39 -59.41 39.13
C PRO A 144 29.08 -60.62 38.47
N LYS A 145 30.05 -60.32 37.59
CA LYS A 145 31.18 -61.14 37.11
C LYS A 145 32.36 -60.89 38.09
N PRO A 146 33.25 -61.83 38.46
CA PRO A 146 33.98 -62.79 37.61
C PRO A 146 33.83 -64.28 37.92
#